data_AF-A0A535P3C3-F1
#
_entry.id   AF-A0A535P3C3-F1
#
_cell.length_a   1.000
_cell.length_b   1.000
_cell.length_c   1.000
_cell.angle_alpha   90.00
_cell.angle_beta   90.00
_cell.angle_gamma   90.00
#
_symmetry.space_group_name_H-M   'P 1'
#
loop_
_entity.id
_entity.type
_entity.pdbx_description
1 polymer ?
#
loop_
_entity_poly.entity_id
_entity_poly.type
_entity_poly.pdbx_seq_one_letter_code
_entity_poly.pdbx_strand_id
1 'polypeptide(L)'
;MIQNGAQGSAPVATPIIVDGVAAGACMSFPPTGHSNGKAVFLDPGHGGLDPGVVGVAGGRQVLEKDVALAVSTRLAAMLRGDGYRVVMARVTDASVARPTA
;
A
#
# COMPACT_ATOMS: atom_id res chain seq x y z
N MET A 1 8.13 -13.24 -40.11
CA MET A 1 8.46 -12.37 -38.98
C MET A 1 7.60 -12.79 -37.81
N ILE A 2 8.25 -13.23 -36.73
CA ILE A 2 7.61 -13.79 -35.54
C ILE A 2 6.93 -12.66 -34.74
N GLN A 3 5.82 -13.01 -34.12
CA GLN A 3 4.83 -12.18 -33.41
C GLN A 3 5.42 -11.39 -32.24
N ASN A 4 4.84 -10.22 -31.93
CA ASN A 4 4.82 -9.70 -30.54
C ASN A 4 3.68 -8.70 -30.36
N GLY A 5 2.63 -9.15 -29.67
CA GLY A 5 1.45 -8.36 -29.36
C GLY A 5 0.72 -8.96 -28.15
N ALA A 6 1.44 -9.27 -27.08
CA ALA A 6 0.82 -9.50 -25.78
C ALA A 6 0.52 -8.13 -25.16
N GLN A 7 -0.65 -7.57 -25.49
CA GLN A 7 -1.22 -6.45 -24.76
C GLN A 7 -1.58 -6.95 -23.35
N GLY A 8 -0.63 -6.90 -22.43
CA GLY A 8 -0.83 -7.29 -21.05
C GLY A 8 -1.76 -6.29 -20.37
N SER A 9 -2.92 -6.76 -19.90
CA SER A 9 -3.81 -5.98 -19.03
C SER A 9 -3.00 -5.32 -17.92
N ALA A 10 -3.25 -4.02 -17.71
CA ALA A 10 -2.56 -3.26 -16.67
C ALA A 10 -2.65 -4.01 -15.32
N PRO A 11 -1.54 -4.10 -14.56
CA PRO A 11 -1.53 -4.79 -13.28
C PRO A 11 -2.58 -4.19 -12.32
N VAL A 12 -3.68 -4.92 -12.05
CA VAL A 12 -4.78 -4.47 -11.18
C VAL A 12 -4.48 -4.83 -9.72
N ALA A 13 -4.75 -3.90 -8.82
CA ALA A 13 -4.65 -4.13 -7.39
C ALA A 13 -5.76 -5.09 -6.90
N THR A 14 -5.43 -6.03 -6.03
CA THR A 14 -6.40 -7.04 -5.53
C THR A 14 -6.47 -7.02 -4.00
N PRO A 15 -7.68 -7.09 -3.41
CA PRO A 15 -7.79 -7.23 -1.96
C PRO A 15 -7.21 -8.57 -1.49
N ILE A 16 -6.56 -8.57 -0.33
CA ILE A 16 -6.11 -9.79 0.36
C ILE A 16 -6.75 -9.84 1.75
N ILE A 17 -7.19 -11.03 2.16
CA ILE A 17 -7.59 -11.30 3.53
C ILE A 17 -6.36 -11.63 4.35
N VAL A 18 -6.13 -10.84 5.40
CA VAL A 18 -5.08 -11.06 6.39
C VAL A 18 -5.76 -11.21 7.74
N ASP A 19 -5.45 -12.30 8.45
CA ASP A 19 -6.04 -12.55 9.76
C ASP A 19 -5.70 -11.41 10.74
N GLY A 20 -6.68 -10.98 11.52
CA GLY A 20 -6.55 -9.86 12.47
C GLY A 20 -6.66 -8.46 11.83
N VAL A 21 -6.78 -8.36 10.51
CA VAL A 21 -6.97 -7.10 9.79
C VAL A 21 -8.42 -6.95 9.30
N ALA A 22 -8.91 -5.71 9.24
CA ALA A 22 -10.24 -5.43 8.68
C ALA A 22 -10.36 -5.93 7.24
N ALA A 23 -11.50 -6.56 6.91
CA ALA A 23 -11.74 -7.09 5.57
C ALA A 23 -11.68 -5.96 4.53
N GLY A 24 -10.88 -6.16 3.47
CA GLY A 24 -10.70 -5.17 2.42
C GLY A 24 -9.72 -4.03 2.74
N ALA A 25 -9.07 -4.04 3.91
CA ALA A 25 -8.03 -3.06 4.23
C ALA A 25 -6.73 -3.35 3.46
N CYS A 26 -6.30 -4.62 3.43
CA CYS A 26 -5.07 -5.04 2.76
C CYS A 26 -5.26 -5.14 1.24
N MET A 27 -4.36 -4.50 0.49
CA MET A 27 -4.34 -4.54 -0.98
C MET A 27 -3.00 -5.05 -1.49
N SER A 28 -3.04 -6.02 -2.41
CA SER A 28 -1.89 -6.47 -3.20
C SER A 28 -1.77 -5.69 -4.48
N PHE A 29 -0.55 -5.27 -4.77
CA PHE A 29 -0.15 -4.67 -6.02
C PHE A 29 0.91 -5.55 -6.67
N PRO A 30 0.67 -6.06 -7.88
CA PRO A 30 1.69 -6.77 -8.63
C PRO A 30 2.84 -5.83 -9.04
N PRO A 31 4.02 -6.39 -9.34
CA PRO A 31 5.12 -5.65 -9.96
C PRO A 31 4.67 -4.94 -11.23
N THR A 32 5.27 -3.80 -11.54
CA THR A 32 5.07 -3.11 -12.83
C THR A 32 6.11 -3.49 -13.87
N GLY A 33 7.25 -4.05 -13.45
CA GLY A 33 8.29 -4.62 -14.30
C GLY A 33 8.38 -6.16 -14.22
N HIS A 34 9.54 -6.71 -14.59
CA HIS A 34 9.81 -8.14 -14.43
C HIS A 34 9.73 -8.54 -12.95
N SER A 35 8.98 -9.60 -12.64
CA SER A 35 8.88 -10.08 -11.27
C SER A 35 10.20 -10.68 -10.80
N ASN A 36 10.61 -10.30 -9.59
CA ASN A 36 11.75 -10.92 -8.90
C ASN A 36 11.33 -12.08 -7.97
N GLY A 37 10.04 -12.46 -7.99
CA GLY A 37 9.49 -13.55 -7.19
C GLY A 37 9.38 -13.27 -5.68
N LYS A 38 9.66 -12.05 -5.22
CA LYS A 38 9.59 -11.66 -3.81
C LYS A 38 8.42 -10.73 -3.54
N ALA A 39 8.02 -10.66 -2.26
CA ALA A 39 6.97 -9.77 -1.80
C ALA A 39 7.42 -8.93 -0.61
N VAL A 40 6.93 -7.71 -0.53
CA VAL A 40 7.14 -6.78 0.59
C VAL A 40 5.79 -6.36 1.14
N PHE A 41 5.62 -6.44 2.45
CA PHE A 41 4.47 -5.90 3.16
C PHE A 41 4.82 -4.52 3.71
N LEU A 42 4.04 -3.51 3.37
CA LEU A 42 4.15 -2.16 3.89
C LEU A 42 2.96 -1.90 4.81
N ASP A 43 3.26 -1.45 6.03
CA ASP A 43 2.25 -1.10 7.03
C ASP A 43 2.29 0.40 7.31
N PRO A 44 1.49 1.22 6.60
CA PRO A 44 1.39 2.63 6.94
C PRO A 44 0.63 2.75 8.27
N GLY A 45 1.36 3.05 9.35
CA GLY A 45 0.79 3.14 10.70
C GLY A 45 -0.39 4.12 10.82
N HIS A 46 -1.21 3.93 11.86
CA HIS A 46 -2.42 4.71 12.15
C HIS A 46 -3.46 4.69 11.01
N GLY A 47 -4.38 5.67 10.99
CA GLY A 47 -5.42 5.80 9.97
C GLY A 47 -6.83 5.86 10.54
N GLY A 48 -7.74 6.45 9.78
CA GLY A 48 -9.10 6.75 10.22
C GLY A 48 -9.09 7.74 11.37
N LEU A 49 -9.69 7.34 12.49
CA LEU A 49 -9.83 8.16 13.69
C LEU A 49 -8.53 8.31 14.50
N ASP A 50 -7.55 7.43 14.26
CA ASP A 50 -6.25 7.52 14.90
C ASP A 50 -5.31 8.36 14.03
N PRO A 51 -4.97 9.61 14.41
CA PRO A 51 -4.05 10.45 13.66
C PRO A 51 -2.59 10.04 13.84
N GLY A 52 -2.28 9.21 14.86
CA GLY A 52 -0.95 9.09 15.43
C GLY A 52 -0.46 10.39 16.06
N VAL A 53 0.85 10.61 16.01
CA VAL A 53 1.45 11.87 16.48
C VAL A 53 0.96 13.04 15.63
N VAL A 54 0.57 14.11 16.31
CA VAL A 54 0.18 15.39 15.71
C VAL A 54 1.33 16.37 15.91
N GLY A 55 1.97 16.77 14.81
CA GLY A 55 3.09 17.69 14.80
C GLY A 55 2.81 18.99 14.05
N VAL A 56 3.82 19.85 13.96
CA VAL A 56 3.80 21.10 13.18
C VAL A 56 5.05 21.16 12.31
N ALA A 57 4.89 21.44 11.01
CA ALA A 57 5.98 21.69 10.08
C ALA A 57 5.62 22.86 9.16
N GLY A 58 6.54 23.81 8.98
CA GLY A 58 6.30 25.00 8.15
C GLY A 58 5.08 25.82 8.57
N GLY A 59 4.76 25.85 9.86
CA GLY A 59 3.59 26.55 10.41
C GLY A 59 2.24 25.85 10.19
N ARG A 60 2.24 24.60 9.69
CA ARG A 60 1.03 23.81 9.43
C ARG A 60 1.02 22.55 10.29
N GLN A 61 -0.17 22.14 10.71
CA GLN A 61 -0.37 20.85 11.37
C GLN A 61 -0.03 19.70 10.40
N VAL A 62 0.63 18.67 10.92
CA VAL A 62 0.97 17.44 10.20
C VAL A 62 0.54 16.25 11.05
N LEU A 63 -0.16 15.29 10.42
CA LEU A 63 -0.59 14.06 11.07
C LEU A 63 0.32 12.91 10.64
N GLU A 64 0.74 12.08 11.59
CA GLU A 64 1.57 10.90 11.33
C GLU A 64 0.91 9.96 10.32
N LYS A 65 -0.41 9.73 10.43
CA LYS A 65 -1.15 8.87 9.50
C LYS A 65 -1.01 9.27 8.03
N ASP A 66 -0.92 10.57 7.76
CA ASP A 66 -0.85 11.11 6.40
C ASP A 66 0.56 10.96 5.85
N VAL A 67 1.57 11.24 6.68
CA VAL A 67 2.98 11.07 6.32
C VAL A 67 3.30 9.60 6.09
N ALA A 68 2.88 8.72 6.98
CA ALA A 68 3.10 7.28 6.87
C ALA A 68 2.48 6.72 5.58
N LEU A 69 1.25 7.12 5.25
CA LEU A 69 0.58 6.71 4.01
C LEU A 69 1.31 7.24 2.77
N ALA A 70 1.69 8.52 2.78
CA ALA A 70 2.38 9.13 1.64
C ALA A 70 3.75 8.48 1.37
N VAL A 71 4.54 8.24 2.42
CA VAL A 71 5.85 7.56 2.32
C VAL A 71 5.66 6.13 1.80
N SER A 72 4.75 5.37 2.40
CA SER A 72 4.50 3.98 2.00
C SER A 72 4.00 3.87 0.56
N THR A 73 3.18 4.80 0.10
CA THR A 73 2.67 4.83 -1.28
C THR A 73 3.81 5.08 -2.28
N ARG A 74 4.72 6.01 -1.97
CA ARG A 74 5.91 6.28 -2.80
C ARG A 74 6.85 5.08 -2.82
N LEU A 75 7.10 4.47 -1.67
CA LEU A 75 7.91 3.26 -1.55
C LEU A 75 7.29 2.08 -2.31
N ALA A 76 5.97 1.91 -2.25
CA ALA A 76 5.27 0.87 -3.01
C ALA A 76 5.48 1.04 -4.51
N ALA A 77 5.43 2.26 -5.04
CA ALA A 77 5.68 2.53 -6.46
C ALA A 77 7.12 2.15 -6.86
N MET A 78 8.12 2.52 -6.05
CA MET A 78 9.52 2.17 -6.28
C MET A 78 9.74 0.65 -6.26
N LEU A 79 9.28 -0.03 -5.20
CA LEU A 79 9.41 -1.48 -5.06
C LEU A 79 8.71 -2.26 -6.19
N ARG A 80 7.56 -1.79 -6.65
CA ARG A 80 6.88 -2.41 -7.81
C ARG A 80 7.67 -2.25 -9.10
N GLY A 81 8.34 -1.11 -9.28
CA GLY A 81 9.29 -0.87 -10.37
C GLY A 81 10.45 -1.85 -10.34
N ASP A 82 10.97 -2.15 -9.16
CA ASP A 82 12.08 -3.07 -8.92
C ASP A 82 11.67 -4.57 -8.94
N GLY A 83 10.43 -4.87 -9.32
CA GLY A 83 9.98 -6.25 -9.55
C GLY A 83 9.31 -6.93 -8.34
N TYR A 84 9.11 -6.22 -7.23
CA TYR A 84 8.46 -6.77 -6.04
C TYR A 84 6.94 -6.73 -6.16
N ARG A 85 6.28 -7.79 -5.66
CA ARG A 85 4.86 -7.71 -5.30
C ARG A 85 4.77 -6.93 -3.98
N VAL A 86 3.95 -5.89 -3.94
CA VAL A 86 3.78 -5.08 -2.72
C VAL A 86 2.40 -5.34 -2.14
N VAL A 87 2.33 -5.61 -0.85
CA VAL A 87 1.07 -5.65 -0.10
C VAL A 87 1.06 -4.46 0.85
N MET A 88 0.00 -3.68 0.85
CA MET A 88 -0.16 -2.56 1.78
C MET A 88 -1.30 -2.85 2.75
N ALA A 89 -1.08 -2.62 4.06
CA ALA A 89 -2.09 -2.81 5.11
C ALA A 89 -3.31 -1.87 4.96
N ARG A 90 -3.08 -0.69 4.36
CA ARG A 90 -4.11 0.26 3.90
C ARG A 90 -3.59 1.08 2.72
N VAL A 91 -4.51 1.54 1.89
CA VAL A 91 -4.21 2.38 0.70
C VAL A 91 -4.93 3.74 0.73
N THR A 92 -5.76 3.95 1.75
CA THR A 92 -6.49 5.19 2.03
C THR A 92 -6.35 5.55 3.51
N ASP A 93 -6.89 6.71 3.89
CA ASP A 93 -7.08 7.05 5.30
C ASP A 93 -8.23 6.23 5.89
N ALA A 94 -7.90 5.03 6.38
CA ALA A 94 -8.83 4.09 6.99
C ALA A 94 -8.13 3.35 8.12
N SER A 95 -8.92 2.90 9.11
CA SER A 95 -8.39 2.02 10.15
C SER A 95 -8.10 0.63 9.57
N VAL A 96 -6.96 0.05 9.96
CA VAL A 96 -6.59 -1.34 9.64
C VAL A 96 -7.17 -2.31 10.67
N ALA A 97 -7.41 -1.82 11.90
CA ALA A 97 -7.89 -2.64 12.99
C ALA A 97 -9.30 -3.15 12.70
N ARG A 98 -9.51 -4.45 12.90
CA ARG A 98 -10.85 -5.03 12.93
C ARG A 98 -11.41 -4.79 14.33
N PRO A 99 -12.48 -3.99 14.53
CA PRO A 99 -13.09 -3.86 15.84
C PRO A 99 -13.57 -5.25 16.26
N THR A 100 -12.97 -5.83 17.29
CA THR A 100 -13.52 -7.00 17.96
C THR A 100 -14.49 -6.49 19.02
N ALA A 101 -15.71 -7.02 19.00
CA ALA A 101 -16.66 -6.85 20.11
C ALA A 101 -16.15 -7.52 21.37
#